data_AF-Q36183-F1
#
_entry.id   AF-Q36183-F1
#
_cell.length_a   1.000
_cell.length_b   1.000
_cell.length_c   1.000
_cell.angle_alpha   90.00
_cell.angle_beta   90.00
_cell.angle_gamma   90.00
#
_symmetry.space_group_name_H-M   'P 1'
#
loop_
_entity.id
_entity.type
_entity.pdbx_description
1 polymer ?
#
loop_
_entity_poly.entity_id
_entity_poly.type
_entity_poly.pdbx_seq_one_letter_code
_entity_poly.pdbx_strand_id
1 'polypeptide(L)' 'YMMIIIWKSMIDKNIVLFSLNTSSSIEWLQNFPPTEHSYNELPILSNF' A
#
# COMPACT_ATOMS: atom_id res chain seq x y z
N TYR A 1 20.76 -13.93 1.10
CA TYR A 1 19.56 -14.38 0.36
C TYR A 1 18.48 -13.30 0.35
N MET A 2 17.99 -12.86 1.51
CA MET A 2 16.97 -11.78 1.61
C MET A 2 17.34 -10.51 0.82
N MET A 3 18.60 -10.07 0.88
CA MET A 3 19.07 -8.90 0.12
C MET A 3 18.94 -9.07 -1.42
N ILE A 4 19.14 -10.28 -1.94
CA ILE A 4 19.04 -10.57 -3.36
C ILE A 4 17.56 -10.56 -3.80
N ILE A 5 16.66 -11.05 -2.95
CA ILE A 5 15.21 -11.01 -3.20
C ILE A 5 14.72 -9.56 -3.28
N ILE A 6 15.11 -8.72 -2.31
CA ILE A 6 14.73 -7.30 -2.27
C ILE A 6 15.29 -6.57 -3.49
N TRP A 7 16.55 -6.80 -3.84
CA TRP A 7 17.15 -6.16 -5.03
C TRP A 7 16.43 -6.58 -6.31
N LYS A 8 16.15 -7.88 -6.48
CA LYS A 8 15.43 -8.36 -7.65
C LYS A 8 14.00 -7.80 -7.72
N SER A 9 13.31 -7.64 -6.60
CA SER A 9 11.97 -7.04 -6.56
C SER A 9 11.96 -5.54 -6.84
N MET A 10 13.05 -4.81 -6.59
CA MET A 10 13.15 -3.39 -6.95
C MET A 10 13.32 -3.18 -8.46
N ILE A 11 13.94 -4.13 -9.16
CA ILE A 11 14.12 -4.09 -10.62
C ILE A 11 12.80 -4.51 -11.32
N ASP A 12 12.17 -5.58 -10.82
CA ASP A 12 10.93 -6.11 -11.39
C ASP A 12 9.72 -5.35 -10.80
N LYS A 13 9.10 -4.44 -11.58
CA LYS A 13 7.87 -3.71 -11.19
C LYS A 13 6.66 -4.66 -11.15
N ASN A 14 6.58 -5.50 -10.12
CA ASN A 14 5.43 -6.36 -9.89
C ASN A 14 4.28 -5.50 -9.35
N ILE A 15 3.25 -5.31 -10.17
CA ILE A 15 2.01 -4.67 -9.74
C ILE A 15 1.31 -5.62 -8.77
N VAL A 16 0.94 -5.12 -7.60
CA VAL A 16 0.18 -5.89 -6.61
C VAL A 16 -1.21 -6.15 -7.17
N LEU A 17 -1.52 -7.39 -7.54
CA LEU A 17 -2.81 -7.78 -8.12
C LEU A 17 -3.91 -7.91 -7.06
N PHE A 18 -3.56 -8.46 -5.89
CA PHE A 18 -4.49 -8.66 -4.78
C PHE A 18 -3.75 -8.51 -3.45
N SER A 19 -4.41 -7.92 -2.47
CA SER A 19 -3.91 -7.80 -1.11
C SER A 19 -4.77 -8.63 -0.17
N LEU A 20 -4.12 -9.45 0.68
CA LEU A 20 -4.77 -10.33 1.66
C LEU A 20 -4.93 -9.67 3.04
N ASN A 21 -4.70 -8.36 3.12
CA ASN A 21 -4.83 -7.59 4.34
C ASN A 21 -6.30 -7.38 4.71
N THR A 22 -6.61 -7.51 6.00
CA THR A 22 -7.87 -7.00 6.55
C THR A 22 -7.73 -5.48 6.67
N SER A 23 -8.65 -4.72 6.05
CA SER A 23 -8.61 -3.25 6.01
C SER A 23 -9.02 -2.62 7.34
N SER A 24 -8.26 -2.91 8.40
CA SER A 24 -8.50 -2.37 9.75
C SER A 24 -8.02 -0.92 9.91
N SER A 25 -7.07 -0.48 9.08
CA SER A 25 -6.63 0.91 9.01
C SER A 25 -6.81 1.46 7.60
N ILE A 26 -7.08 2.77 7.51
CA ILE A 26 -7.31 3.48 6.23
C ILE A 26 -6.07 3.47 5.33
N GLU A 27 -4.87 3.32 5.91
CA GLU A 27 -3.60 3.26 5.19
C GLU A 27 -3.52 2.05 4.25
N TRP A 28 -4.17 0.94 4.59
CA TRP A 28 -4.20 -0.27 3.76
C TRP A 28 -5.09 -0.15 2.52
N LEU A 29 -5.93 0.89 2.45
CA LEU A 29 -6.79 1.19 1.30
C LEU A 29 -6.10 2.12 0.29
N GLN A 30 -4.89 2.60 0.59
CA GLN A 30 -4.15 3.50 -0.29
C GLN A 30 -3.65 2.77 -1.56
N ASN A 31 -3.64 3.50 -2.67
CA ASN A 31 -3.05 3.01 -3.91
C ASN A 31 -1.53 2.96 -3.79
N PHE A 32 -0.92 1.97 -4.46
CA PHE A 32 0.53 1.89 -4.60
C PHE A 32 0.93 2.27 -6.04
N PRO A 33 1.80 3.27 -6.27
CA PRO A 33 2.41 4.17 -5.29
C PRO A 33 1.42 5.23 -4.77
N PRO A 34 1.60 5.72 -3.52
CA PRO A 34 0.76 6.79 -3.00
C PRO A 34 0.99 8.09 -3.78
N THR A 35 -0.08 8.85 -3.96
CA THR A 35 0.00 10.21 -4.51
C THR A 35 0.61 11.16 -3.48
N GLU A 36 1.34 12.17 -3.93
CA GLU A 36 2.03 13.17 -3.09
C GLU A 36 1.11 13.81 -2.04
N HIS A 37 -0.18 13.95 -2.39
CA HIS A 37 -1.27 14.19 -1.46
C HIS A 37 -2.22 12.99 -1.46
N SER A 38 -1.98 12.02 -0.57
CA SER A 38 -2.76 10.76 -0.51
C SER A 38 -4.17 10.93 0.08
N TYR A 39 -4.44 12.05 0.74
CA TYR A 39 -5.76 12.38 1.29
C TYR A 39 -6.12 13.81 0.89
N ASN A 40 -7.30 14.00 0.27
CA ASN A 40 -7.82 15.35 -0.01
C ASN A 40 -8.46 15.98 1.24
N GLU A 41 -9.01 15.16 2.13
CA GLU A 41 -9.63 15.56 3.39
C GLU A 41 -9.31 14.48 4.45
N LEU A 42 -9.26 14.86 5.74
CA LEU A 42 -9.01 13.90 6.82
C LEU A 42 -10.18 12.90 6.88
N PRO A 43 -9.94 11.58 6.75
CA PRO A 43 -11.01 10.60 6.81
C PRO A 43 -11.62 10.62 8.22
N ILE A 44 -12.93 10.89 8.31
CA ILE A 44 -13.67 10.82 9.56
C ILE A 44 -13.83 9.34 9.91
N LEU A 45 -13.09 8.89 10.92
CA LEU A 45 -13.22 7.54 11.48
C LEU A 45 -14.50 7.46 12.32
N SER A 46 -15.67 7.37 11.67
CA SER A 46 -16.88 6.96 12.37
C SER A 46 -16.85 5.45 12.53
N ASN A 47 -16.33 4.99 13.68
CA ASN A 47 -16.45 3.60 14.10
C ASN A 47 -17.94 3.23 14.15
N PHE A 48 -18.38 2.33 13.26
CA PHE A 48 -19.58 1.54 13.43
C PHE A 48 -19.18 0.10 13.71
#